data_AF-A0A165R230-F1
#
_entry.id   AF-A0A165R230-F1
#
_cell.length_a   1.000
_cell.length_b   1.000
_cell.length_c   1.000
_cell.angle_alpha   90.00
_cell.angle_beta   90.00
_cell.angle_gamma   90.00
#
_symmetry.space_group_name_H-M   'P 1'
#
loop_
_entity.id
_entity.type
_entity.pdbx_description
1 polymer ?
#
loop_
_entity_poly.entity_id
_entity_poly.type
_entity_poly.pdbx_seq_one_letter_code
_entity_poly.pdbx_strand_id
1 'polypeptide(L)'
;MIGNALAMIIVVGTFMLSNMLTVSANNPLLNLVSPIYLVTNVFAMISVGPVSHFMTTYLLSLIVLLVIGGFSYRHIKILPTEGL
;
A
#
# COMPACT_ATOMS: atom_id res chain seq x y z
N MET A 1 15.22 6.57 14.49
CA MET A 1 15.10 7.64 13.46
C MET A 1 15.68 7.24 12.10
N ILE A 2 16.84 6.58 12.02
CA ILE A 2 17.46 6.15 10.75
C ILE A 2 16.55 5.23 9.90
N GLY A 3 15.85 4.27 10.53
CA GLY A 3 14.95 3.36 9.81
C GLY A 3 13.82 4.06 9.05
N ASN A 4 13.23 5.11 9.63
CA ASN A 4 12.16 5.87 8.98
C ASN A 4 12.69 6.68 7.79
N ALA A 5 13.91 7.24 7.90
CA ALA A 5 14.55 7.95 6.80
C ALA A 5 14.87 7.02 5.63
N LEU A 6 15.38 5.81 5.90
CA LEU A 6 15.61 4.80 4.87
C LEU A 6 14.31 4.35 4.20
N ALA A 7 13.24 4.13 4.98
CA ALA A 7 11.93 3.81 4.43
C ALA A 7 11.41 4.92 3.50
N MET A 8 11.56 6.19 3.90
CA MET A 8 11.19 7.33 3.06
C MET A 8 11.99 7.37 1.76
N ILE A 9 13.31 7.13 1.81
CA ILE A 9 14.16 7.07 0.61
C ILE A 9 13.67 5.97 -0.34
N ILE A 10 13.36 4.79 0.18
CA ILE A 10 12.87 3.66 -0.63
C ILE A 10 11.53 4.00 -1.29
N VAL A 11 10.60 4.59 -0.55
CA VAL A 11 9.27 4.97 -1.08
C VAL A 11 9.40 6.03 -2.17
N VAL A 12 10.18 7.09 -1.93
CA VAL A 12 10.41 8.15 -2.91
C VAL A 12 11.16 7.62 -4.12
N GLY A 13 12.21 6.82 -3.93
CA GLY A 13 12.95 6.18 -5.02
C GLY A 13 12.07 5.27 -5.87
N THR A 14 11.19 4.48 -5.23
CA THR A 14 10.24 3.61 -5.95
C THR A 14 9.20 4.42 -6.72
N PHE A 15 8.73 5.54 -6.16
CA PHE A 15 7.84 6.47 -6.84
C PHE A 15 8.49 7.07 -8.09
N MET A 16 9.75 7.50 -8.00
CA MET A 16 10.50 8.03 -9.14
C MET A 16 10.70 6.97 -10.23
N LEU A 17 11.14 5.77 -9.85
CA LEU A 17 11.32 4.65 -10.79
C LEU A 17 10.01 4.24 -11.47
N SER A 18 8.90 4.22 -10.74
CA SER A 18 7.58 3.88 -11.29
C SER A 18 7.14 4.88 -12.35
N ASN A 19 7.38 6.17 -12.14
CA ASN A 19 7.11 7.21 -13.15
C ASN A 19 8.00 7.06 -14.37
N MET A 20 9.30 6.75 -14.20
CA MET A 20 10.23 6.54 -15.32
C MET A 20 9.85 5.32 -16.16
N LEU A 21 9.37 4.25 -15.52
CA LEU A 21 8.95 3.01 -16.17
C LEU A 21 7.49 3.05 -16.65
N THR A 22 6.80 4.18 -16.52
CA THR A 22 5.35 4.34 -16.82
C THR A 22 4.47 3.30 -16.12
N VAL A 23 4.94 2.75 -14.99
CA VAL A 23 4.15 1.83 -14.18
C VAL A 23 3.13 2.65 -13.41
N SER A 24 1.86 2.50 -13.81
CA SER A 24 0.77 3.26 -13.22
C SER A 24 0.60 2.93 -11.74
N ALA A 25 0.73 3.94 -10.88
CA ALA A 25 0.37 3.86 -9.47
C ALA A 25 -1.12 3.51 -9.27
N ASN A 26 -1.93 3.68 -10.31
CA ASN A 26 -3.34 3.32 -10.37
C ASN A 26 -3.61 1.84 -10.71
N ASN A 27 -2.59 0.98 -10.70
CA ASN A 27 -2.78 -0.45 -10.91
C ASN A 27 -3.24 -1.13 -9.60
N PRO A 28 -4.49 -1.60 -9.49
CA PRO A 28 -5.01 -2.18 -8.26
C PRO A 28 -4.28 -3.47 -7.86
N LEU A 29 -3.81 -4.27 -8.82
CA LEU A 29 -3.07 -5.50 -8.53
C LEU A 29 -1.73 -5.21 -7.87
N LEU A 30 -1.00 -4.20 -8.34
CA LEU A 30 0.26 -3.79 -7.73
C LEU A 30 0.04 -3.24 -6.32
N ASN A 31 -1.04 -2.49 -6.10
CA ASN A 31 -1.43 -1.97 -4.78
C ASN A 31 -1.83 -3.08 -3.80
N LEU A 32 -2.32 -4.23 -4.29
CA LEU A 32 -2.67 -5.40 -3.48
C LEU A 32 -1.47 -6.26 -3.12
N VAL A 33 -0.56 -6.46 -4.07
CA VAL A 33 0.57 -7.40 -3.92
C VAL A 33 1.75 -6.73 -3.23
N SER A 34 1.91 -5.42 -3.36
CA SER A 34 3.04 -4.69 -2.78
C SER A 34 2.56 -3.52 -1.92
N PRO A 35 2.88 -3.53 -0.61
CA PRO A 35 2.59 -2.39 0.26
C PRO A 35 3.36 -1.13 -0.15
N ILE A 36 4.47 -1.27 -0.88
CA ILE A 36 5.22 -0.13 -1.42
C ILE A 36 4.36 0.62 -2.42
N TYR A 37 3.71 -0.09 -3.35
CA TYR A 37 2.82 0.54 -4.34
C TYR A 37 1.59 1.19 -3.70
N LEU A 38 1.04 0.58 -2.65
CA LEU A 38 -0.06 1.16 -1.88
C LEU A 38 0.35 2.53 -1.28
N VAL A 39 1.55 2.60 -0.69
CA VAL A 39 2.09 3.85 -0.13
C VAL A 39 2.41 4.85 -1.24
N THR A 40 3.03 4.40 -2.34
CA THR A 40 3.32 5.21 -3.52
C THR A 40 2.06 5.84 -4.11
N ASN A 41 0.93 5.13 -4.12
CA ASN A 41 -0.37 5.65 -4.55
C ASN A 41 -0.87 6.78 -3.64
N VAL A 42 -0.69 6.65 -2.31
CA VAL A 42 -0.98 7.73 -1.35
C VAL A 42 -0.09 8.96 -1.57
N PHE A 43 1.20 8.76 -1.85
CA PHE A 43 2.08 9.88 -2.20
C PHE A 43 1.68 10.53 -3.52
N ALA A 44 1.29 9.76 -4.53
CA ALA A 44 0.83 10.26 -5.82
C ALA A 44 -0.43 11.14 -5.68
N MET A 45 -1.38 10.74 -4.81
CA MET A 45 -2.57 11.53 -4.46
C MET A 45 -2.23 12.94 -3.96
N ILE A 46 -1.13 13.08 -3.22
CA ILE A 46 -0.75 14.35 -2.59
C ILE A 46 0.13 15.20 -3.53
N SER A 47 0.80 14.59 -4.51
CA SER A 47 1.91 15.24 -5.23
C SER A 47 1.69 15.51 -6.72
N VAL A 48 0.89 14.72 -7.46
CA VAL A 48 0.96 14.77 -8.94
C VAL A 48 -0.38 15.00 -9.65
N GLY A 49 -1.52 14.67 -9.03
CA GLY A 49 -2.79 14.77 -9.74
C GLY A 49 -4.01 14.88 -8.84
N PRO A 50 -5.20 15.03 -9.42
CA PRO A 50 -6.43 15.13 -8.66
C PRO A 50 -6.63 13.85 -7.85
N VAL A 51 -6.88 14.02 -6.54
CA VAL A 51 -7.06 12.91 -5.57
C VAL A 51 -8.04 11.86 -6.09
N SER A 52 -9.11 12.28 -6.77
CA SER A 52 -10.14 11.41 -7.34
C SER A 52 -9.60 10.33 -8.28
N HIS A 53 -8.51 10.58 -9.01
CA HIS A 53 -7.92 9.59 -9.92
C HIS A 53 -7.37 8.37 -9.18
N PHE A 54 -6.88 8.56 -7.96
CA PHE A 54 -6.13 7.57 -7.20
C PHE A 54 -6.96 6.97 -6.05
N MET A 55 -7.94 7.73 -5.56
CA MET A 55 -8.83 7.37 -4.46
C MET A 55 -9.53 6.03 -4.70
N THR A 56 -10.06 5.81 -5.91
CA THR A 56 -10.81 4.59 -6.24
C THR A 56 -9.93 3.34 -6.15
N THR A 57 -8.74 3.39 -6.76
CA THR A 57 -7.77 2.28 -6.73
C THR A 57 -7.34 2.00 -5.29
N TYR A 58 -7.03 3.05 -4.52
CA TYR A 58 -6.62 2.93 -3.12
C TYR A 58 -7.71 2.28 -2.26
N LEU A 59 -8.95 2.76 -2.34
CA LEU A 59 -10.07 2.24 -1.55
C LEU A 59 -10.38 0.78 -1.88
N LEU A 60 -10.39 0.42 -3.17
CA LEU A 60 -10.60 -0.97 -3.59
C LEU A 60 -9.50 -1.89 -3.03
N SER A 61 -8.23 -1.49 -3.17
CA SER A 61 -7.12 -2.27 -2.64
C SER A 61 -7.18 -2.40 -1.13
N LEU A 62 -7.51 -1.32 -0.41
CA LEU A 62 -7.65 -1.32 1.05
C LEU A 62 -8.76 -2.26 1.52
N ILE A 63 -9.94 -2.21 0.91
CA ILE A 63 -11.07 -3.08 1.26
C ILE A 63 -10.69 -4.55 1.10
N VAL A 64 -10.08 -4.92 -0.02
CA VAL A 64 -9.65 -6.31 -0.27
C VAL A 64 -8.59 -6.74 0.75
N LEU A 65 -7.61 -5.89 1.06
CA LEU A 65 -6.59 -6.19 2.08
C LEU A 65 -7.20 -6.35 3.47
N LEU A 66 -8.21 -5.54 3.84
CA LEU A 66 -8.92 -5.66 5.12
C LEU A 66 -9.73 -6.96 5.19
N VAL A 67 -10.38 -7.38 4.09
CA VAL A 67 -11.11 -8.66 4.04
C VAL A 67 -10.14 -9.83 4.17
N ILE A 68 -9.05 -9.83 3.40
CA ILE A 68 -8.02 -10.88 3.47
C ILE A 68 -7.38 -10.90 4.87
N GLY A 69 -7.02 -9.74 5.40
CA GLY A 69 -6.42 -9.60 6.72
C GLY A 69 -7.37 -10.06 7.83
N GLY A 70 -8.64 -9.66 7.79
CA GLY A 70 -9.65 -10.08 8.76
C GLY A 70 -9.94 -11.58 8.69
N PHE A 71 -10.01 -12.15 7.49
CA PHE A 71 -10.16 -13.59 7.31
C PHE A 71 -8.91 -14.33 7.81
N SER A 72 -7.73 -13.91 7.38
CA SER A 72 -6.45 -14.52 7.76
C SER A 72 -6.23 -14.44 9.27
N TYR A 73 -6.50 -13.29 9.90
CA TYR A 73 -6.37 -13.10 11.34
C TYR A 73 -7.27 -14.05 12.14
N ARG A 74 -8.47 -14.36 11.66
CA ARG A 74 -9.36 -15.34 12.31
C ARG A 74 -8.86 -16.78 12.20
N HIS A 75 -8.03 -17.09 11.21
CA HIS A 75 -7.54 -18.45 10.95
C HIS A 75 -6.09 -18.66 11.41
N ILE A 76 -5.27 -17.61 11.43
CA ILE A 76 -3.90 -17.66 11.91
C ILE A 76 -3.95 -17.37 13.41
N LYS A 77 -3.80 -18.41 14.24
CA LYS A 77 -3.53 -18.27 15.68
C LYS A 77 -2.11 -17.68 15.88
N ILE A 78 -1.95 -16.38 15.66
CA ILE A 78 -0.68 -15.67 15.86
C ILE A 78 -0.50 -15.27 17.33
N LEU A 79 -1.60 -14.90 17.98
CA LEU A 79 -1.60 -14.59 19.40
C LEU A 79 -1.81 -15.89 20.20
N PRO A 80 -1.12 -16.07 21.35
CA PRO A 80 -1.59 -17.02 22.35
C PRO A 80 -3.06 -16.70 22.59
N THR A 81 -3.94 -17.69 22.49
CA THR A 81 -5.32 -17.54 22.93
C THR A 81 -5.26 -17.00 24.35
N GLU A 82 -5.60 -15.73 24.54
CA GLU A 82 -5.72 -15.16 25.87
C GLU A 82 -6.74 -16.01 26.63
N GLY A 83 -6.22 -16.82 27.55
CA GLY A 83 -6.96 -17.55 28.59
C GLY A 83 -8.25 -18.27 28.16
N LEU A 84 -8.14 -19.56 27.87
CA LEU A 84 -9.09 -20.53 28.44
C LEU A 84 -8.34 -21.35 29.48
#